data_AF-A0A929IB45-F1
#
_entry.id   AF-A0A929IB45-F1
#
_cell.length_a   1.000
_cell.length_b   1.000
_cell.length_c   1.000
_cell.angle_alpha   90.00
_cell.angle_beta   90.00
_cell.angle_gamma   90.00
#
_symmetry.space_group_name_H-M   'P 1'
#
loop_
_entity.id
_entity.type
_entity.pdbx_description
1 polymer ?
#
loop_
_entity_poly.entity_id
_entity_poly.type
_entity_poly.pdbx_seq_one_letter_code
_entity_poly.pdbx_strand_id
1 'polypeptide(L)'
;MAKSAAINMRVEPSQHSLLTKAAQVLNKDRSVFILDVACREAENVLLDQRFFQLDENAFSAFDSALEASIPDNTKLKSLLAKPSPWE
;
A
#
# COMPACT_ATOMS: atom_id res chain seq x y z
N MET A 1 16.28 -13.02 -4.97
CA MET A 1 15.10 -13.74 -4.44
C MET A 1 14.89 -13.29 -3.01
N ALA A 2 13.75 -12.66 -2.72
CA ALA A 2 13.44 -12.24 -1.35
C ALA A 2 13.35 -13.48 -0.45
N LYS A 3 13.98 -13.45 0.72
CA LYS A 3 13.88 -14.55 1.69
C LYS A 3 12.51 -14.47 2.36
N SER A 4 11.70 -15.52 2.26
CA SER A 4 10.47 -15.63 3.04
C SER A 4 10.81 -15.71 4.53
N ALA A 5 10.22 -14.83 5.33
CA ALA A 5 10.33 -14.84 6.79
C ALA A 5 9.04 -15.36 7.40
N ALA A 6 9.14 -16.27 8.38
CA ALA A 6 7.97 -16.81 9.06
C ALA A 6 7.38 -15.79 10.03
N ILE A 7 6.06 -15.59 9.99
CA ILE A 7 5.30 -14.79 10.96
C ILE A 7 4.67 -15.74 11.98
N ASN A 8 5.18 -15.72 13.21
CA ASN A 8 4.65 -16.53 14.32
C ASN A 8 3.75 -15.65 15.19
N MET A 9 2.50 -16.06 15.39
CA MET A 9 1.50 -15.29 16.12
C MET A 9 0.75 -16.18 17.12
N ARG A 10 0.49 -15.66 18.32
CA ARG A 10 -0.46 -16.25 19.27
C ARG A 10 -1.79 -15.51 19.14
N VAL A 11 -2.88 -16.26 19.11
CA VAL A 11 -4.24 -15.73 19.00
C VAL A 11 -5.12 -16.40 20.04
N GLU A 12 -6.11 -15.67 20.56
CA GLU A 12 -7.12 -16.27 21.41
C GLU A 12 -8.01 -17.24 20.63
N PRO A 13 -8.61 -18.27 21.28
CA PRO A 13 -9.50 -19.20 20.60
C PRO A 13 -10.70 -18.52 19.91
N SER A 14 -11.20 -17.43 20.49
CA SER A 14 -12.28 -16.59 19.94
C SER A 14 -11.86 -15.93 18.62
N GLN A 15 -10.69 -15.29 18.60
CA GLN A 15 -10.10 -14.66 17.42
C GLN A 15 -9.78 -15.70 16.34
N HIS A 16 -9.21 -16.85 16.72
CA HIS A 16 -8.94 -17.95 15.80
C HIS A 16 -10.21 -18.44 15.10
N SER A 17 -11.28 -18.65 15.86
CA SER A 17 -12.58 -19.11 15.33
C SER A 17 -13.18 -18.08 14.38
N LEU A 18 -13.13 -16.79 14.75
CA LEU A 18 -13.61 -15.68 13.92
C LEU A 18 -12.85 -15.61 12.58
N LEU A 19 -11.52 -15.63 12.63
CA LEU A 19 -10.65 -15.58 11.44
C LEU A 19 -10.85 -16.80 10.53
N THR A 20 -11.01 -17.99 11.12
CA THR A 20 -11.29 -19.22 10.37
C THR A 20 -12.63 -19.11 9.64
N LYS A 21 -13.68 -18.65 10.32
CA LYS A 21 -15.01 -18.47 9.71
C LYS A 21 -14.99 -17.45 8.57
N ALA A 22 -14.30 -16.33 8.75
CA ALA A 22 -14.16 -15.30 7.71
C ALA A 22 -13.42 -15.84 6.46
N ALA A 23 -12.35 -16.60 6.66
CA ALA A 23 -11.60 -17.22 5.56
C ALA A 23 -12.45 -18.27 4.80
N GLN A 24 -13.26 -19.06 5.53
CA GLN A 24 -14.18 -20.04 4.94
C GLN A 24 -15.24 -19.39 4.06
N VAL A 25 -15.84 -18.27 4.48
CA VAL A 25 -16.82 -17.53 3.66
C VAL A 25 -16.23 -17.09 2.31
N LEU A 26 -14.92 -16.81 2.29
CA LEU A 26 -14.17 -16.40 1.11
C LEU A 26 -13.49 -17.57 0.38
N ASN A 27 -13.75 -18.83 0.78
CA ASN A 27 -13.14 -20.04 0.23
C ASN A 27 -11.60 -19.98 0.15
N LYS A 28 -10.94 -19.45 1.19
CA LYS A 28 -9.48 -19.36 1.25
C LYS A 28 -8.90 -19.85 2.57
N ASP A 29 -7.62 -20.18 2.53
CA ASP A 29 -6.87 -20.55 3.72
C ASP A 29 -6.80 -19.38 4.71
N ARG A 30 -6.88 -19.71 6.01
CA ARG A 30 -6.86 -18.71 7.08
C ARG A 30 -5.57 -17.87 7.06
N SER A 31 -4.41 -18.49 6.85
CA SER A 31 -3.13 -17.78 6.81
C SER A 31 -3.06 -16.81 5.64
N VAL A 32 -3.56 -17.21 4.47
CA VAL A 32 -3.66 -16.35 3.28
C VAL A 32 -4.61 -15.19 3.56
N PHE A 33 -5.80 -15.44 4.12
CA PHE A 33 -6.73 -14.39 4.52
C PHE A 33 -6.10 -13.38 5.49
N ILE A 34 -5.43 -13.85 6.53
CA ILE A 34 -4.78 -12.98 7.52
C ILE A 34 -3.71 -12.13 6.85
N LEU A 35 -2.86 -12.72 6.00
CA LEU A 35 -1.81 -12.00 5.31
C LEU A 35 -2.38 -10.94 4.37
N ASP A 36 -3.38 -11.28 3.55
CA ASP A 36 -4.04 -10.34 2.64
C ASP A 36 -4.60 -9.12 3.39
N VAL A 37 -5.33 -9.38 4.48
CA VAL A 37 -5.95 -8.33 5.27
C VAL A 37 -4.90 -7.47 5.97
N ALA A 38 -3.85 -8.10 6.53
CA ALA A 38 -2.76 -7.37 7.19
C ALA A 38 -1.98 -6.50 6.21
N CYS A 39 -1.67 -7.00 5.01
CA CYS A 39 -1.00 -6.22 3.97
C CYS A 39 -1.86 -5.05 3.51
N ARG A 40 -3.14 -5.30 3.21
CA ARG A 40 -4.06 -4.22 2.82
C ARG A 40 -4.18 -3.15 3.89
N GLU A 41 -4.26 -3.54 5.16
CA GLU A 41 -4.34 -2.57 6.24
C GLU A 41 -3.03 -1.82 6.44
N ALA A 42 -1.88 -2.49 6.31
CA ALA A 42 -0.59 -1.83 6.33
C ALA A 42 -0.46 -0.81 5.19
N GLU A 43 -0.90 -1.16 3.98
CA GLU A 43 -0.97 -0.25 2.83
C GLU A 43 -1.86 0.95 3.12
N ASN A 44 -3.07 0.74 3.65
CA ASN A 44 -3.97 1.82 4.04
C ASN A 44 -3.32 2.76 5.07
N VAL A 45 -2.69 2.21 6.10
CA VAL A 45 -1.98 3.00 7.13
C VAL A 45 -0.85 3.84 6.52
N LEU A 46 -0.11 3.28 5.56
CA LEU A 46 0.94 4.01 4.83
C LEU A 46 0.37 5.07 3.89
N LEU A 47 -0.77 4.80 3.23
CA LEU A 47 -1.44 5.75 2.34
C LEU A 47 -2.10 6.90 3.12
N ASP A 48 -2.62 6.61 4.32
CA ASP A 48 -3.18 7.60 5.24
C ASP A 48 -2.08 8.45 5.92
N GLN A 49 -0.81 8.13 5.68
CA GLN A 49 0.30 8.90 6.21
C GLN A 49 0.37 10.28 5.53
N ARG A 50 -0.15 11.29 6.24
CA ARG A 50 -0.12 12.70 5.81
C ARG A 50 1.17 13.42 6.15
N PHE A 51 2.05 12.81 6.94
CA PHE A 51 3.31 13.39 7.40
C PHE A 51 4.49 12.56 6.91
N PHE A 52 5.29 13.16 6.03
CA PHE A 52 6.52 12.58 5.50
C PHE A 52 7.71 13.23 6.21
N GLN A 53 8.40 12.45 7.05
CA GLN A 53 9.65 12.90 7.64
C GLN A 53 10.77 12.70 6.63
N LEU A 54 11.42 13.80 6.25
CA LEU A 54 12.57 13.80 5.34
C LEU A 54 13.81 14.19 6.14
N ASP A 55 14.95 13.60 5.79
CA ASP A 55 16.26 14.14 6.19
C ASP A 55 16.58 15.40 5.35
N GLU A 56 17.63 16.13 5.73
CA GLU A 56 17.99 17.40 5.08
C GLU A 56 18.24 17.24 3.58
N ASN A 57 18.86 16.14 3.16
CA ASN A 57 19.17 15.89 1.75
C ASN A 57 17.89 15.62 0.95
N ALA A 58 17.01 14.77 1.48
CA ALA A 58 15.74 14.46 0.86
C ALA A 58 14.81 15.68 0.81
N PHE A 59 14.83 16.52 1.85
CA PHE A 59 14.06 17.77 1.86
C PHE A 59 14.58 18.78 0.83
N SER A 60 15.89 18.96 0.73
CA SER A 60 16.50 19.85 -0.29
C SER A 60 16.21 19.38 -1.72
N ALA A 61 16.25 18.07 -1.97
CA ALA A 61 15.87 17.50 -3.26
C ALA A 61 14.39 17.71 -3.59
N PHE A 62 13.51 17.58 -2.59
CA PHE A 62 12.08 17.85 -2.72
C PHE A 62 11.82 19.33 -3.06
N ASP A 63 12.44 20.25 -2.33
CA ASP A 63 12.29 21.70 -2.54
C ASP A 63 12.79 22.12 -3.93
N SER A 64 13.95 21.60 -4.35
CA SER A 64 14.49 21.81 -5.68
C SER A 64 13.56 21.30 -6.80
N ALA A 65 12.84 20.21 -6.54
CA ALA A 65 11.88 19.65 -7.50
C ALA A 65 10.59 20.47 -7.59
N LEU A 66 10.17 21.15 -6.51
CA LEU A 66 9.03 22.06 -6.53
C LEU A 66 9.30 23.33 -7.34
N GLU A 67 10.50 23.87 -7.23
CA GLU A 67 10.94 25.06 -7.96
C GLU A 67 11.29 24.77 -9.43
N ALA A 68 11.54 23.50 -9.77
CA ALA A 68 11.85 23.11 -11.14
C ALA A 68 10.64 23.29 -12.07
N SER A 69 10.87 23.91 -13.23
CA SER A 69 9.87 23.95 -14.30
C SER A 69 9.48 22.54 -14.73
N ILE A 70 8.18 22.31 -14.97
CA ILE A 70 7.66 21.01 -15.40
C ILE A 70 8.35 20.64 -16.72
N PRO A 71 9.16 19.57 -16.75
CA PRO A 71 9.84 19.15 -17.97
C PRO A 71 8.80 18.70 -19.00
N ASP A 72 9.10 18.88 -20.29
CA ASP A 72 8.21 18.42 -21.34
C ASP A 72 8.10 16.89 -21.30
N ASN A 73 6.97 16.40 -20.76
CA ASN A 73 6.69 14.99 -20.59
C ASN A 73 5.58 14.54 -21.52
N THR A 74 5.98 14.04 -22.69
CA THR A 74 5.07 13.54 -23.74
C THR A 74 4.11 12.46 -23.23
N LYS A 75 4.55 11.60 -22.29
CA LYS A 75 3.69 10.56 -21.70
C LYS A 75 2.63 11.14 -20.78
N LEU A 76 2.99 12.13 -19.96
CA LEU A 76 2.04 12.82 -19.09
C LEU A 76 0.99 13.59 -19.92
N LYS A 77 1.42 14.31 -20.96
CA LYS A 77 0.51 14.97 -21.90
C LYS A 77 -0.46 13.98 -22.54
N SER A 78 0.03 12.83 -23.00
CA SER A 78 -0.82 11.78 -23.57
C SER A 78 -1.80 11.19 -22.54
N LEU A 79 -1.39 11.03 -21.28
CA LEU A 79 -2.27 10.56 -20.21
C LEU A 79 -3.41 11.54 -19.94
N LEU A 80 -3.09 12.83 -19.79
CA LEU A 80 -4.07 13.89 -19.50
C LEU A 80 -5.02 14.17 -20.66
N ALA A 81 -4.60 13.87 -21.90
CA ALA A 81 -5.45 14.00 -23.09
C ALA A 81 -6.39 12.81 -23.33
N LYS A 82 -6.27 11.72 -22.55
CA LYS A 82 -7.18 10.58 -22.69
C LYS A 82 -8.54 10.93 -22.08
N PRO A 83 -9.65 10.58 -22.77
CA PRO A 83 -10.97 10.72 -22.18
C PRO A 83 -11.07 9.88 -20.92
N SER A 84 -11.74 10.43 -19.92
CA SER A 84 -11.94 9.75 -18.65
C SER A 84 -12.81 8.51 -18.85
N PRO A 85 -12.49 7.33 -18.26
CA PRO A 85 -13.29 6.11 -18.37
C PRO A 85 -14.72 6.19 -17.81
N TRP A 86 -15.09 7.32 -17.19
CA TRP A 86 -16.36 7.53 -16.49
C TRP A 86 -17.21 8.65 -17.11
N GLU A 87 -16.83 9.15 -18.30
CA GLU A 87 -17.72 9.87 -19.23
C GLU A 87 -18.25 8.91 -20.30
#